data_AF-A0A1Q7LYK3-F1
#
_entry.id   AF-A0A1Q7LYK3-F1
#
_cell.length_a   1.000
_cell.length_b   1.000
_cell.length_c   1.000
_cell.angle_alpha   90.00
_cell.angle_beta   90.00
_cell.angle_gamma   90.00
#
_symmetry.space_group_name_H-M   'P 1'
#
loop_
_entity.id
_entity.type
_entity.pdbx_description
1 polymer ?
#
loop_
_entity_poly.entity_id
_entity_poly.type
_entity_poly.pdbx_seq_one_letter_code
_entity_poly.pdbx_strand_id
1 'polypeptide(L)' 'MQVQLEGDQVVEATVYVAQPSKVKEGLRPTRKYINHLLAGRDILSPSYYRKLEGLKTLQS' A
#
# COMPACT_ATOMS: atom_id res chain seq x y z
N MET A 1 -5.84 14.26 -5.56
CA MET A 1 -4.84 13.49 -6.33
C MET A 1 -5.57 12.80 -7.47
N GLN A 2 -5.07 12.91 -8.70
CA GLN A 2 -5.66 12.19 -9.83
C GLN A 2 -5.20 10.73 -9.79
N VAL A 3 -6.13 9.79 -9.90
CA VAL A 3 -5.87 8.35 -9.95
C VAL A 3 -6.61 7.72 -11.11
N GLN A 4 -5.99 6.72 -11.75
CA GLN A 4 -6.57 5.99 -12.87
C GLN A 4 -7.22 4.70 -12.35
N LEU A 5 -8.47 4.48 -12.72
CA LEU A 5 -9.21 3.24 -12.51
C LEU A 5 -8.93 2.27 -13.65
N GLU A 6 -9.45 1.05 -13.52
CA GLU A 6 -9.49 0.13 -14.67
C GLU A 6 -10.30 0.75 -15.82
N GLY A 7 -9.81 0.63 -17.06
CA GLY A 7 -10.49 1.17 -18.25
C GLY A 7 -10.25 2.65 -18.53
N ASP A 8 -9.08 3.18 -18.18
CA ASP A 8 -8.58 4.54 -18.52
C ASP A 8 -9.36 5.72 -17.93
N GLN A 9 -10.34 5.46 -17.06
CA GLN A 9 -11.02 6.52 -16.33
C GLN A 9 -10.11 7.14 -15.27
N VAL A 10 -10.01 8.48 -15.26
CA VAL A 10 -9.30 9.24 -14.23
C VAL A 10 -10.30 9.89 -13.29
N VAL A 11 -10.07 9.76 -11.98
CA VAL A 11 -10.90 10.37 -10.92
C VAL A 11 -10.06 11.20 -9.95
N GLU A 12 -10.68 12.19 -9.31
CA GLU A 12 -10.07 12.94 -8.22
C GLU A 12 -10.32 12.24 -6.89
N ALA A 13 -9.25 11.96 -6.15
CA ALA A 13 -9.30 11.34 -4.83
C ALA A 13 -8.61 12.20 -3.76
N THR A 14 -9.22 12.26 -2.58
CA THR A 14 -8.56 12.76 -1.36
C THR A 14 -7.70 11.66 -0.77
N VAL A 15 -6.42 11.93 -0.56
CA VAL A 15 -5.46 10.97 0.01
C VAL A 15 -4.62 11.62 1.09
N TYR A 16 -4.06 10.79 1.98
CA TYR A 16 -3.18 11.24 3.05
C TYR A 16 -1.76 10.74 2.78
N VAL A 17 -0.80 11.67 2.81
CA VAL A 17 0.63 11.40 2.70
C VAL A 17 1.30 11.85 3.99
N ALA A 18 2.17 11.00 4.55
CA ALA A 18 2.89 11.33 5.78
C ALA A 18 3.78 12.56 5.55
N GLN A 19 3.80 13.47 6.52
CA GLN A 19 4.68 14.64 6.48
C GLN A 19 6.15 14.21 6.46
N PRO A 20 7.05 14.94 5.78
CA PRO A 20 8.47 14.59 5.70
C PRO A 20 9.16 14.41 7.06
N SER A 21 8.73 15.17 8.08
CA SER A 21 9.25 15.06 9.46
C SER A 21 8.78 13.81 10.21
N LYS A 22 7.87 13.02 9.63
CA LYS A 22 7.29 11.80 10.20
C LYS A 22 7.71 10.53 9.48
N VAL A 23 8.62 10.63 8.51
CA VAL A 23 9.17 9.48 7.78
C VAL A 23 10.67 9.35 8.04
N LYS A 24 11.17 8.12 7.94
CA LYS A 24 12.60 7.80 8.04
C LYS A 24 12.92 6.64 7.12
N GLU A 25 14.09 6.67 6.51
CA GLU A 25 14.57 5.57 5.67
C GLU A 25 14.83 4.29 6.48
N GLY A 26 14.74 3.14 5.80
CA GLY A 26 15.03 1.83 6.40
C GLY A 26 13.96 1.29 7.36
N LEU A 27 12.89 2.04 7.63
CA LEU A 27 11.74 1.55 8.38
C LEU A 27 11.05 0.40 7.62
N ARG A 28 10.58 -0.59 8.37
CA ARG A 28 9.85 -1.74 7.83
C ARG A 28 8.49 -1.87 8.52
N PRO A 29 7.44 -2.26 7.79
CA PRO A 29 6.15 -2.56 8.39
C PRO A 29 6.22 -3.84 9.23
N THR A 30 5.32 -3.98 10.19
CA THR A 30 5.10 -5.25 10.90
C THR A 30 4.36 -6.23 10.00
N ARG A 31 4.49 -7.54 10.27
CA ARG A 31 3.71 -8.56 9.55
C ARG A 31 2.20 -8.35 9.73
N LYS A 32 1.78 -7.95 10.94
CA LYS A 32 0.38 -7.60 11.23
C LYS A 32 -0.16 -6.50 10.31
N TYR A 33 0.62 -5.43 10.08
CA TYR A 33 0.21 -4.34 9.20
C TYR A 33 0.10 -4.79 7.74
N ILE A 34 1.05 -5.58 7.24
CA ILE A 34 0.96 -6.14 5.89
C ILE A 34 -0.26 -7.05 5.75
N ASN A 35 -0.54 -7.92 6.72
CA ASN A 35 -1.72 -8.79 6.68
C ASN A 35 -3.04 -7.98 6.66
N HIS A 36 -3.09 -6.83 7.33
CA HIS A 36 -4.24 -5.93 7.26
C HIS A 36 -4.48 -5.41 5.84
N LEU A 37 -3.41 -5.06 5.10
CA LEU A 37 -3.52 -4.65 3.70
C LEU A 37 -3.91 -5.82 2.78
N LEU A 38 -3.32 -7.00 3.00
CA LEU A 38 -3.60 -8.21 2.21
C LEU A 38 -5.04 -8.72 2.37
N ALA A 39 -5.76 -8.32 3.43
CA ALA A 39 -7.17 -8.65 3.60
C ALA A 39 -8.06 -8.08 2.47
N GLY A 40 -7.66 -7.00 1.79
CA GLY A 40 -8.36 -6.43 0.63
C GLY A 40 -8.01 -7.12 -0.70
N ARG A 41 -7.81 -8.43 -0.71
CA ARG A 41 -7.32 -9.19 -1.88
C ARG A 41 -8.20 -9.03 -3.12
N ASP A 42 -9.49 -8.82 -2.94
CA ASP A 42 -10.52 -8.69 -3.96
C ASP A 42 -10.39 -7.41 -4.81
N ILE A 43 -9.84 -6.34 -4.23
CA ILE A 43 -9.64 -5.04 -4.92
C ILE A 43 -8.19 -4.78 -5.34
N LEU A 44 -7.26 -5.67 -4.98
CA LEU A 44 -5.84 -5.54 -5.31
C LEU A 44 -5.52 -6.30 -6.60
N SER A 45 -4.72 -5.69 -7.47
CA SER A 45 -4.18 -6.40 -8.62
C SER A 45 -3.30 -7.58 -8.17
N PRO A 46 -3.30 -8.72 -8.89
CA PRO A 46 -2.50 -9.88 -8.49
C PRO A 46 -1.00 -9.60 -8.36
N SER A 47 -0.46 -8.71 -9.19
CA SER A 47 0.95 -8.31 -9.13
C SER A 47 1.27 -7.48 -7.88
N TYR A 48 0.37 -6.56 -7.50
CA TYR A 48 0.56 -5.73 -6.32
C TYR A 48 0.38 -6.53 -5.02
N TYR A 49 -0.58 -7.45 -4.97
CA TYR A 49 -0.75 -8.38 -3.85
C TYR A 49 0.55 -9.16 -3.58
N ARG A 50 1.13 -9.79 -4.62
CA ARG A 50 2.39 -10.53 -4.49
C ARG A 50 3.55 -9.64 -4.04
N LYS A 51 3.60 -8.38 -4.51
CA LYS A 51 4.61 -7.41 -4.06
C LYS A 51 4.48 -7.13 -2.56
N LEU A 52 3.26 -6.93 -2.04
CA LEU A 52 3.01 -6.72 -0.62
C LEU A 52 3.38 -7.96 0.22
N GLU A 53 3.00 -9.14 -0.24
CA GLU A 53 3.27 -10.43 0.44
C GLU A 53 4.78 -10.69 0.61
N GLY A 54 5.57 -10.32 -0.40
CA GLY A 54 7.03 -10.44 -0.40
C GLY A 54 7.81 -9.37 0.36
N LEU A 55 7.15 -8.37 0.97
CA LEU A 55 7.85 -7.32 1.72
C LEU A 55 8.59 -7.89 2.94
N LYS A 56 9.82 -7.43 3.16
CA LYS A 56 10.55 -7.71 4.41
C LYS A 56 9.86 -6.98 5.55
N THR A 57 9.29 -7.76 6.48
CA THR A 57 8.62 -7.22 7.67
C THR A 57 9.55 -7.25 8.88
N LEU A 58 9.25 -6.43 9.88
CA LEU A 58 9.77 -6.66 11.23
C LEU A 58 9.27 -8.02 11.72
N GLN A 59 10.14 -8.76 12.41
CA GLN A 59 9.73 -9.95 13.16
C GLN A 59 9.01 -9.42 14.39
N SER A 60 7.69 -9.46 14.36
CA SER A 60 6.83 -9.14 15.51
C SER A 60 6.45 -10.43 16.22
#